data_AF-A0A6B2E6N0-F1
#
_entry.id   AF-A0A6B2E6N0-F1
#
_cell.length_a   1.000
_cell.length_b   1.000
_cell.length_c   1.000
_cell.angle_alpha   90.00
_cell.angle_beta   90.00
_cell.angle_gamma   90.00
#
_symmetry.space_group_name_H-M   'P 1'
#
loop_
_entity.id
_entity.type
_entity.pdbx_description
1 polymer ?
#
loop_
_entity_poly.entity_id
_entity_poly.type
_entity_poly.pdbx_seq_one_letter_code
_entity_poly.pdbx_strand_id
1 'polypeptide(L)'
;IGHMTENAVKRKERLMSLKRKANNNLPDAENPLENKKLFRNYESGDPDIVTERAEPGRVEDEVKGQLESMKTPIVIDEIDIVNLAPRKPDWDLKRDVAKKLEILERRTQKAIAELIRERLKTGKDPEDFMQAVNAAAERADDKSDDDE
;
A
#
# COMPACT_ATOMS: atom_id res chain seq x y z
N ILE A 1 -3.72 -4.18 17.25
CA ILE A 1 -4.64 -3.09 16.80
C ILE A 1 -4.07 -1.67 17.05
N GLY A 2 -3.22 -1.44 18.07
CA GLY A 2 -2.68 -0.11 18.38
C GLY A 2 -1.68 0.51 17.39
N HIS A 3 -0.92 -0.28 16.63
CA HIS A 3 0.08 0.28 15.70
C HIS A 3 -0.56 0.98 14.47
N MET A 4 -1.73 0.54 14.04
CA MET A 4 -2.45 1.13 12.90
C MET A 4 -3.02 2.51 13.24
N THR A 5 -3.53 2.68 14.47
CA THR A 5 -4.07 3.95 14.95
C THR A 5 -2.95 4.97 15.16
N GLU A 6 -1.81 4.54 15.69
CA GLU A 6 -0.64 5.41 15.90
C GLU A 6 -0.05 5.91 14.57
N ASN A 7 0.09 5.04 13.56
CA ASN A 7 0.55 5.43 12.23
C ASN A 7 -0.42 6.39 11.53
N ALA A 8 -1.73 6.21 11.71
CA ALA A 8 -2.75 7.10 11.16
C ALA A 8 -2.69 8.51 11.77
N VAL A 9 -2.43 8.62 13.08
CA VAL A 9 -2.26 9.91 13.79
C VAL A 9 -1.00 10.63 13.29
N LYS A 10 0.14 9.93 13.20
CA LYS A 10 1.40 10.51 12.67
C LYS A 10 1.24 11.02 11.23
N ARG A 11 0.53 10.28 10.37
CA ARG A 11 0.21 10.71 9.00
C ARG A 11 -0.67 11.96 9.00
N LYS A 12 -1.71 12.01 9.84
CA LYS A 12 -2.62 13.15 9.96
C LYS A 12 -1.87 14.42 10.39
N GLU A 13 -0.97 14.32 11.37
CA GLU A 13 -0.14 15.44 11.82
C GLU A 13 0.82 15.94 10.74
N ARG A 14 1.47 15.02 10.02
CA ARG A 14 2.32 15.37 8.87
C ARG A 14 1.54 16.10 7.78
N LEU A 15 0.35 15.63 7.42
CA LEU A 15 -0.53 16.29 6.44
C LEU A 15 -1.00 17.66 6.91
N MET A 16 -1.34 17.82 8.20
CA MET A 16 -1.72 19.12 8.76
C MET A 16 -0.54 20.10 8.76
N SER A 17 0.69 19.63 9.03
CA SER A 17 1.90 20.46 8.95
C SER A 17 2.20 20.90 7.52
N LEU A 18 2.02 20.02 6.53
CA LEU A 18 2.14 20.34 5.11
C LEU A 18 1.08 21.35 4.65
N LYS A 19 -0.18 21.19 5.11
CA LYS A 19 -1.26 22.14 4.79
C LYS A 19 -0.99 23.53 5.38
N ARG A 20 -0.49 23.60 6.62
CA ARG A 20 -0.10 24.87 7.25
C ARG A 20 1.08 25.53 6.53
N LYS A 21 2.10 24.75 6.18
CA LYS A 21 3.26 25.24 5.41
C LYS A 21 2.84 25.73 4.02
N ALA A 22 1.96 25.01 3.33
CA ALA A 22 1.41 25.43 2.05
C ALA A 22 0.65 26.77 2.19
N ASN A 23 -0.25 26.87 3.18
CA ASN A 23 -1.05 28.07 3.40
C ASN A 23 -0.22 29.32 3.78
N ASN A 24 0.93 29.13 4.45
CA ASN A 24 1.85 30.23 4.76
C ASN A 24 2.78 30.61 3.59
N ASN A 25 2.88 29.77 2.55
CA ASN A 25 3.71 30.00 1.37
C ASN A 25 2.90 30.41 0.13
N LEU A 26 1.59 30.61 0.29
CA LEU A 26 0.77 31.27 -0.72
C LEU A 26 0.91 32.79 -0.48
N PRO A 27 1.59 33.55 -1.36
CA PRO A 27 1.36 34.98 -1.40
C PRO A 27 -0.11 35.20 -1.80
N ASP A 28 -0.75 36.22 -1.22
CA ASP A 28 -2.09 36.67 -1.64
C ASP A 28 -2.06 36.89 -3.17
N ALA A 29 -2.65 35.96 -3.90
CA ALA A 29 -2.82 36.07 -5.35
C ALA A 29 -4.05 36.95 -5.61
N GLU A 30 -3.87 38.26 -5.47
CA GLU A 30 -4.78 39.21 -6.09
C GLU A 30 -4.64 39.11 -7.62
N ASN A 31 -5.80 39.03 -8.27
CA ASN A 31 -6.09 39.15 -9.71
C ASN A 31 -6.05 37.86 -10.56
N PRO A 32 -7.24 37.30 -10.87
CA PRO A 32 -7.42 36.45 -12.04
C PRO A 32 -7.45 37.31 -13.31
N LEU A 33 -6.61 36.96 -14.30
CA LEU A 33 -6.65 37.35 -15.71
C LEU A 33 -5.93 38.64 -16.13
N GLU A 34 -4.66 38.49 -16.49
CA GLU A 34 -4.27 38.79 -17.87
C GLU A 34 -3.59 37.53 -18.43
N ASN A 35 -4.30 36.78 -19.27
CA ASN A 35 -3.71 35.67 -20.03
C ASN A 35 -2.79 36.24 -21.13
N LYS A 36 -1.74 36.98 -20.76
CA LYS A 36 -0.68 37.42 -21.67
C LYS A 36 0.15 36.22 -22.07
N LYS A 37 -0.22 35.62 -23.19
CA LYS A 37 0.57 34.56 -23.83
C LYS A 37 1.74 35.25 -24.54
N LEU A 38 2.93 35.14 -23.95
CA LEU A 38 4.17 35.64 -24.56
C LEU A 38 4.59 34.70 -25.68
N PHE A 39 4.42 35.14 -26.93
CA PHE A 39 4.85 34.38 -28.10
C PHE A 39 6.21 34.89 -28.57
N ARG A 40 7.15 33.97 -28.85
CA ARG A 40 8.53 34.33 -29.23
C ARG A 40 8.62 34.86 -30.68
N ASN A 41 7.77 34.34 -31.57
CA ASN A 41 7.82 34.57 -33.02
C ASN A 41 6.45 34.90 -33.67
N TYR A 42 5.41 35.21 -32.90
CA TYR A 42 4.06 35.45 -33.43
C TYR A 42 3.48 36.75 -32.87
N GLU A 43 2.99 37.60 -33.77
CA GLU A 43 2.21 38.80 -33.45
C GLU A 43 0.77 38.55 -33.88
N SER A 44 -0.17 38.76 -32.95
CA SER A 44 -1.59 38.61 -33.25
C SER A 44 -2.10 39.82 -34.03
N GLY A 45 -2.87 39.60 -35.10
CA GLY A 45 -3.52 40.68 -35.87
C GLY A 45 -4.79 41.25 -35.23
N ASP A 46 -5.28 40.63 -34.15
CA ASP A 46 -6.47 41.07 -33.42
C ASP A 46 -6.12 42.15 -32.38
N PRO A 47 -6.82 43.30 -32.34
CA PRO A 47 -6.47 44.43 -31.47
C PRO A 47 -6.66 44.14 -29.97
N ASP A 48 -7.45 43.12 -29.62
CA ASP A 48 -7.72 42.73 -28.25
C ASP A 48 -6.64 41.76 -27.69
N ILE A 49 -5.71 41.28 -28.51
CA ILE A 49 -4.66 40.33 -28.10
C ILE A 49 -3.31 41.04 -28.07
N VAL A 50 -2.94 41.56 -26.89
CA VAL A 50 -1.63 42.17 -26.64
C VAL A 50 -0.55 41.09 -26.61
N THR A 51 0.28 40.99 -27.66
CA THR A 51 1.46 40.11 -27.68
C THR A 51 2.71 40.89 -27.32
N GLU A 52 3.31 40.58 -26.17
CA GLU A 52 4.64 41.07 -25.77
C GLU A 52 5.72 40.05 -26.14
N ARG A 53 6.86 40.51 -26.67
CA ARG A 53 7.98 39.65 -27.08
C ARG A 53 8.77 39.18 -25.86
N ALA A 54 8.85 37.86 -25.66
CA ALA A 54 9.66 37.29 -24.59
C ALA A 54 11.16 37.45 -24.86
N GLU A 55 11.89 38.01 -23.89
CA GLU A 55 13.36 38.00 -23.87
C GLU A 55 13.87 36.59 -23.55
N PRO A 56 15.05 36.18 -24.07
CA PRO A 56 15.66 34.91 -23.69
C PRO A 56 15.92 34.89 -22.18
N GLY A 57 15.45 33.84 -21.52
CA GLY A 57 15.71 33.62 -20.09
C GLY A 57 17.21 33.58 -19.80
N ARG A 58 17.59 34.12 -18.64
CA ARG A 58 18.99 34.19 -18.21
C ARG A 58 19.44 32.82 -17.70
N VAL A 59 20.43 32.24 -18.37
CA VAL A 59 20.90 30.85 -18.15
C VAL A 59 21.49 30.68 -16.75
N GLU A 60 22.09 31.74 -16.21
CA GLU A 60 22.72 31.77 -14.89
C GLU A 60 21.74 31.45 -13.76
N ASP A 61 20.49 31.90 -13.88
CA ASP A 61 19.47 31.69 -12.86
C ASP A 61 18.95 30.23 -12.87
N GLU A 62 18.83 29.63 -14.06
CA GLU A 62 18.43 28.23 -14.22
C GLU A 62 19.52 27.28 -13.73
N VAL A 63 20.78 27.55 -14.07
CA VAL A 63 21.93 26.78 -13.57
C VAL A 63 22.03 26.85 -12.06
N LYS A 64 21.79 28.04 -11.45
CA LYS A 64 21.78 28.21 -10.00
C LYS A 64 20.67 27.37 -9.34
N GLY A 65 19.46 27.37 -9.90
CA GLY A 65 18.34 26.56 -9.41
C GLY A 65 18.62 25.06 -9.47
N GLN A 66 19.23 24.58 -10.56
CA GLN A 66 19.66 23.18 -10.68
C GLN A 66 20.74 22.83 -9.64
N LEU A 67 21.72 23.71 -9.44
CA LEU A 67 22.77 23.51 -8.44
C LEU A 67 22.23 23.46 -7.01
N GLU A 68 21.21 24.25 -6.70
CA GLU A 68 20.51 24.24 -5.41
C GLU A 68 19.70 22.94 -5.22
N SER A 69 19.02 22.45 -6.26
CA SER A 69 18.30 21.16 -6.21
C SER A 69 19.24 19.96 -6.03
N MET A 70 20.44 20.00 -6.60
CA MET A 70 21.46 18.95 -6.41
C MET A 70 22.07 18.97 -5.01
N LYS A 71 22.06 20.12 -4.33
CA LYS A 71 22.51 20.24 -2.94
C LYS A 71 21.51 19.66 -1.94
N THR A 72 20.23 19.58 -2.29
CA THR A 72 19.27 18.91 -1.40
C THR A 72 19.56 17.41 -1.43
N PRO A 73 19.98 16.81 -0.30
CA PRO A 73 20.24 15.39 -0.28
C PRO A 73 18.95 14.67 -0.61
N ILE A 74 19.00 13.78 -1.60
CA ILE A 74 17.90 12.85 -1.88
C ILE A 74 17.80 11.98 -0.63
N VAL A 75 16.87 12.30 0.26
CA VAL A 75 16.57 11.48 1.44
C VAL A 75 15.84 10.25 0.91
N ILE A 76 16.62 9.28 0.45
CA ILE A 76 16.15 7.90 0.34
C ILE A 76 15.97 7.49 1.80
N ASP A 77 14.71 7.40 2.25
CA ASP A 77 14.41 6.72 3.50
C ASP A 77 15.00 5.31 3.36
N GLU A 78 16.14 5.07 4.01
CA GLU A 78 16.83 3.80 3.97
C GLU A 78 15.84 2.73 4.43
N ILE A 79 15.52 1.80 3.52
CA ILE A 79 14.74 0.63 3.86
C ILE A 79 15.59 -0.12 4.89
N ASP A 80 15.13 -0.15 6.14
CA ASP A 80 15.84 -0.75 7.25
C ASP A 80 15.85 -2.29 7.12
N ILE A 81 16.86 -2.81 6.43
CA ILE A 81 17.07 -4.26 6.19
C ILE A 81 17.28 -5.01 7.52
N VAL A 82 17.63 -4.29 8.59
CA VAL A 82 17.95 -4.86 9.91
C VAL A 82 16.67 -5.24 10.66
N ASN A 83 15.58 -4.48 10.47
CA ASN A 83 14.25 -4.80 11.01
C ASN A 83 13.50 -5.88 10.20
N LEU A 84 14.01 -6.30 9.05
CA LEU A 84 13.46 -7.43 8.29
C LEU A 84 13.91 -8.79 8.85
N ALA A 85 15.03 -8.79 9.61
CA ALA A 85 15.73 -9.95 10.16
C ALA A 85 16.11 -11.02 9.11
N PRO A 86 17.13 -11.87 9.37
CA PRO A 86 17.27 -13.12 8.65
C PRO A 86 16.11 -14.04 9.06
N ARG A 87 15.00 -13.95 8.32
CA ARG A 87 13.87 -14.87 8.45
C ARG A 87 14.31 -16.28 8.03
N LYS A 88 13.62 -17.32 8.53
CA LYS A 88 13.85 -18.70 8.06
C LYS A 88 13.77 -18.73 6.52
N PRO A 89 14.65 -19.45 5.80
CA PRO A 89 14.61 -19.55 4.34
C PRO A 89 13.23 -19.92 3.79
N ASP A 90 12.45 -20.68 4.55
CA ASP A 90 11.11 -21.15 4.18
C ASP A 90 9.99 -20.15 4.46
N TRP A 91 10.28 -18.99 5.06
CA TRP A 91 9.22 -18.07 5.51
C TRP A 91 8.43 -17.50 4.34
N ASP A 92 9.10 -17.19 3.24
CA ASP A 92 8.46 -16.71 2.01
C ASP A 92 7.58 -17.81 1.39
N LEU A 93 8.09 -19.04 1.36
CA LEU A 93 7.35 -20.21 0.90
C LEU A 93 6.11 -20.47 1.76
N LYS A 94 6.23 -20.40 3.09
CA LYS A 94 5.10 -20.54 4.01
C LYS A 94 4.04 -19.46 3.78
N ARG A 95 4.45 -18.20 3.59
CA ARG A 95 3.51 -17.10 3.31
C ARG A 95 2.75 -17.32 2.01
N ASP A 96 3.44 -17.69 0.95
CA ASP A 96 2.85 -17.83 -0.38
C ASP A 96 1.98 -19.09 -0.52
N VAL A 97 2.30 -20.14 0.26
CA VAL A 97 1.54 -21.39 0.30
C VAL A 97 0.37 -21.35 1.29
N ALA A 98 0.47 -20.57 2.37
CA ALA A 98 -0.57 -20.49 3.41
C ALA A 98 -1.97 -20.19 2.85
N LYS A 99 -2.09 -19.19 1.97
CA LYS A 99 -3.38 -18.84 1.35
C LYS A 99 -3.97 -19.98 0.50
N LYS A 100 -3.12 -20.75 -0.18
CA LYS A 100 -3.56 -21.90 -0.99
C LYS A 100 -3.99 -23.06 -0.09
N LEU A 101 -3.26 -23.29 1.00
CA LEU A 101 -3.59 -24.30 2.00
C LEU A 101 -4.91 -23.97 2.69
N GLU A 102 -5.16 -22.73 3.09
CA GLU A 102 -6.43 -22.33 3.71
C GLU A 102 -7.64 -22.62 2.80
N ILE A 103 -7.53 -22.27 1.52
CA ILE A 103 -8.59 -22.55 0.52
C ILE A 103 -8.78 -24.06 0.35
N LEU A 104 -7.68 -24.81 0.31
CA LEU A 104 -7.72 -26.27 0.14
C LEU A 104 -8.31 -26.95 1.37
N GLU A 105 -7.87 -26.58 2.57
CA GLU A 105 -8.36 -27.07 3.85
C GLU A 105 -9.86 -26.89 3.97
N ARG A 106 -10.38 -25.70 3.63
CA ARG A 106 -11.83 -25.45 3.63
C ARG A 106 -12.60 -26.38 2.69
N ARG A 107 -12.02 -26.69 1.52
CA ARG A 107 -12.62 -27.63 0.56
C ARG A 107 -12.53 -29.08 1.05
N THR A 108 -11.41 -29.45 1.66
CA THR A 108 -11.19 -30.78 2.23
C THR A 108 -12.12 -31.04 3.40
N GLN A 109 -12.27 -30.10 4.33
CA GLN A 109 -13.23 -30.19 5.44
C GLN A 109 -14.67 -30.34 4.91
N LYS A 110 -15.04 -29.59 3.87
CA LYS A 110 -16.36 -29.74 3.22
C LYS A 110 -16.56 -31.13 2.62
N ALA A 111 -15.56 -31.65 1.89
CA ALA A 111 -15.61 -32.99 1.31
C ALA A 111 -15.68 -34.08 2.40
N ILE A 112 -14.92 -33.93 3.48
CA ILE A 112 -14.98 -34.83 4.65
C ILE A 112 -16.39 -34.82 5.26
N ALA A 113 -16.98 -33.64 5.47
CA ALA A 113 -18.33 -33.52 6.00
C ALA A 113 -19.39 -34.15 5.08
N GLU A 114 -19.24 -34.00 3.77
CA GLU A 114 -20.12 -34.65 2.79
C GLU A 114 -19.98 -36.18 2.83
N LEU A 115 -18.75 -36.71 2.89
CA LEU A 115 -18.49 -38.16 3.03
C LEU A 115 -19.04 -38.74 4.33
N ILE A 116 -18.91 -38.01 5.45
CA ILE A 116 -19.49 -38.41 6.74
C ILE A 116 -21.02 -38.47 6.64
N ARG A 117 -21.67 -37.46 6.02
CA ARG A 117 -23.12 -37.46 5.82
C ARG A 117 -23.59 -38.61 4.94
N GLU A 118 -22.86 -38.91 3.87
CA GLU A 118 -23.18 -40.05 2.99
C GLU A 118 -23.09 -41.35 3.77
N ARG A 119 -21.98 -41.57 4.49
CA ARG A 119 -21.74 -42.80 5.26
C ARG A 119 -22.78 -43.03 6.36
N LEU A 120 -23.21 -41.97 7.05
CA LEU A 120 -24.31 -42.03 8.02
C LEU A 120 -25.64 -42.41 7.36
N LYS A 121 -25.93 -41.92 6.15
CA LYS A 121 -27.15 -42.27 5.40
C LYS A 121 -27.14 -43.70 4.87
N THR A 122 -25.97 -44.24 4.50
CA THR A 122 -25.85 -45.62 4.00
C THR A 122 -26.01 -46.68 5.12
N GLY A 123 -26.14 -46.27 6.38
CA GLY A 123 -26.54 -47.16 7.49
C GLY A 123 -25.46 -48.14 7.96
N LYS A 124 -24.19 -47.93 7.61
CA LYS A 124 -23.07 -48.72 8.13
C LYS A 124 -22.70 -48.18 9.51
N ASP A 125 -23.21 -48.82 10.56
CA ASP A 125 -22.84 -48.65 11.98
C ASP A 125 -22.57 -47.19 12.41
N PRO A 126 -23.63 -46.36 12.51
CA PRO A 126 -23.50 -44.92 12.71
C PRO A 126 -22.91 -44.54 14.08
N GLU A 127 -23.21 -45.30 15.13
CA GLU A 127 -22.72 -45.08 16.50
C GLU A 127 -21.19 -45.29 16.58
N ASP A 128 -20.71 -46.46 16.15
CA ASP A 128 -19.28 -46.80 16.15
C ASP A 128 -18.48 -45.85 15.26
N PHE A 129 -19.05 -45.43 14.12
CA PHE A 129 -18.41 -44.48 13.22
C PHE A 129 -18.32 -43.07 13.84
N MET A 130 -19.38 -42.59 14.48
CA MET A 130 -19.36 -41.29 15.17
C MET A 130 -18.34 -41.27 16.32
N GLN A 131 -18.27 -42.35 17.10
CA GLN A 131 -17.30 -42.46 18.19
C GLN A 131 -15.86 -42.41 17.66
N ALA A 132 -15.57 -43.08 16.54
CA ALA A 132 -14.26 -43.04 15.90
C ALA A 132 -13.89 -41.65 15.34
N VAL A 133 -14.86 -40.93 14.75
CA VAL A 133 -14.66 -39.57 14.24
C VAL A 133 -14.36 -38.59 15.37
N ASN A 134 -15.09 -38.68 16.50
CA ASN A 134 -14.86 -37.83 17.66
C ASN A 134 -13.47 -38.07 18.28
N ALA A 135 -13.07 -39.33 18.45
CA ALA A 135 -11.74 -39.66 18.97
C ALA A 135 -10.60 -39.21 18.04
N ALA A 136 -10.85 -39.17 16.72
CA ALA A 136 -9.88 -38.64 15.75
C ALA A 136 -9.79 -37.11 15.79
N ALA A 137 -10.91 -36.41 16.02
CA ALA A 137 -10.94 -34.96 16.16
C ALA A 137 -10.19 -34.48 17.41
N GLU A 138 -10.36 -35.15 18.55
CA GLU A 138 -9.65 -34.82 19.80
C GLU A 138 -8.12 -34.93 19.66
N ARG A 139 -7.62 -35.89 18.87
CA ARG A 139 -6.18 -36.05 18.61
C ARG A 139 -5.60 -35.02 17.63
N ALA A 140 -6.43 -34.33 16.86
CA ALA A 140 -5.99 -33.34 15.90
C ALA A 140 -5.75 -31.98 16.56
N ASP A 141 -6.60 -31.59 17.53
CA ASP A 141 -6.44 -30.35 18.31
C ASP A 141 -5.17 -30.37 19.19
N ASP A 142 -4.80 -31.53 19.74
CA ASP A 142 -3.61 -31.66 20.62
C ASP A 142 -2.27 -31.42 19.89
N LYS A 143 -2.27 -31.38 18.55
CA LYS A 143 -1.05 -31.19 17.74
C LYS A 143 -0.83 -29.76 17.24
N SER A 144 -1.81 -28.86 17.38
CA SER A 144 -1.66 -27.48 16.91
C SER A 144 -0.89 -26.58 17.87
N ASP A 145 -0.67 -27.01 19.12
CA ASP A 145 -0.08 -26.18 20.18
C ASP A 145 1.47 -26.25 20.24
N ASP A 146 2.11 -27.15 19.49
CA ASP A 146 3.57 -27.37 19.54
C ASP A 146 4.39 -26.57 18.49
N ASP A 147 3.75 -25.82 17.59
CA ASP A 147 4.37 -25.21 16.40
C ASP A 147 4.37 -23.65 16.37
N GLU A 148 4.55 -22.99 17.52
CA GLU A 148 4.75 -21.52 17.62
C GLU A 148 6.23 -21.07 17.46
#